data_AF-A0AAI8XQY2-F1
#
_entry.id   AF-A0AAI8XQY2-F1
#
_cell.length_a   1.000
_cell.length_b   1.000
_cell.length_c   1.000
_cell.angle_alpha   90.00
_cell.angle_beta   90.00
_cell.angle_gamma   90.00
#
_symmetry.space_group_name_H-M   'P 1'
#
loop_
_entity.id
_entity.type
_entity.pdbx_description
1 polymer ?
#
loop_
_entity_poly.entity_id
_entity_poly.type
_entity_poly.pdbx_seq_one_letter_code
_entity_poly.pdbx_strand_id
1 'polypeptide(L)'
;MRRYGTRMPDPSRPPRRGLWWALSAVTAIAAVIGGAVVITYLTRDRGPQVIVLRPVDMQGNVQNGWQQAADHSTTTPIDCTFGAASPYDVDSSVRSCGATAESGDACWPAADSRHVLCVRDPFARVVDLLPADGLTTPRKPAERPYRPFALILDDGTRCRARIGGAWASPVEQPDWVGYYWCGTTDAVWAPPNGDGRTSDGIMRSRGEWSVMVGPAAGPLTKHRVAQVFYVGVAKS
;
A
#
# COMPACT_ATOMS: atom_id res chain seq x y z
N MET A 1 19.50 66.69 21.22
CA MET A 1 19.33 67.61 22.37
C MET A 1 18.03 67.27 23.08
N ARG A 2 18.08 67.16 24.42
CA ARG A 2 16.99 66.76 25.32
C ARG A 2 15.74 67.61 25.15
N ARG A 3 14.56 67.02 25.41
CA ARG A 3 13.54 67.60 26.31
C ARG A 3 12.59 66.52 26.82
N TYR A 4 12.58 66.37 28.14
CA TYR A 4 11.54 65.72 28.93
C TYR A 4 10.22 66.49 28.76
N GLY A 5 9.11 65.76 28.71
CA GLY A 5 7.76 66.33 28.79
C GLY A 5 6.79 65.28 29.31
N THR A 6 6.69 65.15 30.63
CA THR A 6 5.63 64.41 31.31
C THR A 6 4.32 65.18 31.19
N ARG A 7 3.25 64.52 30.71
CA ARG A 7 1.87 65.00 30.86
C ARG A 7 1.04 63.90 31.51
N MET A 8 0.46 64.23 32.67
CA MET A 8 -0.46 63.39 33.44
C MET A 8 -1.80 63.17 32.69
N PRO A 9 -2.59 62.14 33.08
CA PRO A 9 -3.73 61.64 32.31
C PRO A 9 -5.05 62.37 32.61
N ASP A 10 -5.89 62.51 31.58
CA ASP A 10 -7.27 62.99 31.67
C ASP A 10 -8.23 61.80 31.96
N PRO A 11 -9.05 61.84 33.03
CA PRO A 11 -9.82 60.70 33.53
C PRO A 11 -11.27 60.62 33.01
N SER A 12 -11.55 60.98 31.76
CA SER A 12 -12.96 61.20 31.38
C SER A 12 -13.40 60.72 29.98
N ARG A 13 -12.91 59.58 29.47
CA ARG A 13 -13.53 58.98 28.27
C ARG A 13 -13.48 57.44 28.19
N PRO A 14 -14.65 56.76 28.21
CA PRO A 14 -14.80 55.40 27.72
C PRO A 14 -15.42 55.43 26.30
N PRO A 15 -15.75 54.29 25.68
CA PRO A 15 -14.83 53.45 24.90
C PRO A 15 -15.33 53.28 23.45
N ARG A 16 -14.51 52.76 22.51
CA ARG A 16 -15.05 52.08 21.30
C ARG A 16 -14.03 51.23 20.53
N ARG A 17 -14.14 49.92 20.80
CA ARG A 17 -14.01 48.70 19.96
C ARG A 17 -13.42 48.82 18.53
N GLY A 18 -12.51 47.88 18.25
CA GLY A 18 -12.23 47.26 16.94
C GLY A 18 -10.74 46.88 16.82
N LEU A 19 -10.28 45.72 16.40
CA LEU A 19 -10.86 44.44 15.94
C LEU A 19 -9.65 43.47 15.98
N TRP A 20 -9.50 42.68 17.03
CA TRP A 20 -9.69 41.22 17.03
C TRP A 20 -8.84 40.46 16.00
N TRP A 21 -7.60 40.14 16.39
CA TRP A 21 -6.95 38.90 15.97
C TRP A 21 -7.66 37.75 16.67
N ALA A 22 -8.60 37.10 15.98
CA ALA A 22 -9.17 35.85 16.47
C ALA A 22 -8.16 34.72 16.25
N LEU A 23 -7.31 34.50 17.24
CA LEU A 23 -6.81 33.16 17.53
C LEU A 23 -8.05 32.30 17.77
N SER A 24 -8.33 31.34 16.88
CA SER A 24 -9.31 30.29 17.12
C SER A 24 -8.88 29.50 18.35
N ALA A 25 -9.37 29.91 19.51
CA ALA A 25 -9.18 29.21 20.77
C ALA A 25 -9.97 27.90 20.68
N VAL A 26 -9.23 26.79 20.57
CA VAL A 26 -9.74 25.44 20.82
C VAL A 26 -10.30 25.44 22.24
N THR A 27 -11.63 25.43 22.37
CA THR A 27 -12.29 25.40 23.67
C THR A 27 -12.21 23.96 24.20
N ALA A 28 -11.22 23.69 25.04
CA ALA A 28 -11.17 22.46 25.84
C ALA A 28 -12.17 22.60 26.99
N ILE A 29 -13.25 21.81 26.98
CA ILE A 29 -14.12 21.67 28.15
C ILE A 29 -13.42 20.69 29.09
N ALA A 30 -12.79 21.21 30.14
CA ALA A 30 -12.25 20.42 31.23
C ALA A 30 -13.31 20.27 32.33
N ALA A 31 -13.94 19.10 32.41
CA ALA A 31 -14.71 18.73 33.60
C ALA A 31 -13.72 18.32 34.70
N VAL A 32 -13.58 19.16 35.74
CA VAL A 32 -12.79 18.83 36.94
C VAL A 32 -13.66 17.98 37.85
N ILE A 33 -13.50 16.65 37.73
CA ILE A 33 -13.89 15.68 38.75
C ILE A 33 -12.61 14.93 39.06
N GLY A 34 -12.23 14.82 40.34
CA GLY A 34 -10.97 14.21 40.78
C GLY A 34 -10.68 12.88 40.08
N GLY A 35 -9.67 12.89 39.22
CA GLY A 35 -9.33 11.77 38.35
C GLY A 35 -8.57 12.29 37.14
N ALA A 36 -7.38 11.74 36.89
CA ALA A 36 -6.49 12.18 35.81
C ALA A 36 -7.24 12.32 34.47
N VAL A 37 -7.25 13.52 33.91
CA VAL A 37 -7.81 13.79 32.57
C VAL A 37 -6.84 13.23 31.54
N VAL A 38 -7.08 11.98 31.13
CA VAL A 38 -6.41 11.38 29.97
C VAL A 38 -7.04 12.01 28.72
N ILE A 39 -6.37 13.00 28.14
CA ILE A 39 -6.73 13.49 26.80
C ILE A 39 -6.32 12.41 25.81
N THR A 40 -7.26 11.53 25.45
CA THR A 40 -7.07 10.57 24.36
C THR A 40 -7.20 11.35 23.06
N TYR A 41 -6.09 11.85 22.52
CA TYR A 41 -6.03 12.20 21.11
C TYR A 41 -6.23 10.91 20.32
N LEU A 42 -7.49 10.63 19.93
CA LEU A 42 -7.77 9.59 18.94
C LEU A 42 -7.20 10.09 17.61
N THR A 43 -5.91 9.89 17.39
CA THR A 43 -5.36 9.77 16.06
C THR A 43 -6.07 8.57 15.44
N ARG A 44 -7.22 8.81 14.81
CA ARG A 44 -7.85 7.80 13.96
C ARG A 44 -6.81 7.50 12.91
N ASP A 45 -6.20 6.32 12.99
CA ASP A 45 -5.23 5.87 12.02
C ASP A 45 -5.92 5.96 10.65
N ARG A 46 -5.52 6.94 9.83
CA ARG A 46 -6.14 7.20 8.51
C ARG A 46 -5.52 6.34 7.41
N GLY A 47 -4.62 5.44 7.80
CA GLY A 47 -3.99 4.49 6.91
C GLY A 47 -5.00 3.48 6.36
N PRO A 48 -4.65 2.83 5.25
CA PRO A 48 -5.46 1.73 4.75
C PRO A 48 -5.47 0.58 5.77
N GLN A 49 -6.52 -0.23 5.73
CA GLN A 49 -6.49 -1.52 6.39
C GLN A 49 -5.41 -2.39 5.74
N VAL A 50 -4.50 -2.92 6.55
CA VAL A 50 -3.44 -3.83 6.09
C VAL A 50 -3.93 -5.26 6.18
N ILE A 51 -3.88 -5.98 5.06
CA ILE A 51 -4.26 -7.38 4.94
C ILE A 51 -3.03 -8.15 4.45
N VAL A 52 -2.70 -9.25 5.12
CA VAL A 52 -1.64 -10.15 4.68
C VAL A 52 -2.28 -11.48 4.30
N LEU A 53 -2.19 -11.82 3.02
CA LEU A 53 -2.64 -13.09 2.49
C LEU A 53 -1.65 -14.17 2.94
N ARG A 54 -2.16 -15.16 3.65
CA ARG A 54 -1.40 -16.30 4.17
C ARG A 54 -2.06 -17.61 3.74
N PRO A 55 -2.01 -17.93 2.43
CA PRO A 55 -2.68 -19.09 1.86
C PRO A 55 -1.97 -20.42 2.17
N VAL A 56 -0.68 -20.38 2.49
CA VAL A 56 0.17 -21.57 2.63
C VAL A 56 1.00 -21.45 3.89
N ASP A 57 1.20 -22.56 4.61
CA ASP A 57 2.09 -22.64 5.77
C ASP A 57 3.55 -22.96 5.39
N MET A 58 4.43 -23.05 6.39
CA MET A 58 5.85 -23.36 6.19
C MET A 58 6.11 -24.78 5.68
N GLN A 59 5.12 -25.67 5.76
CA GLN A 59 5.20 -27.05 5.29
C GLN A 59 4.69 -27.20 3.85
N GLY A 60 4.17 -26.12 3.25
CA GLY A 60 3.63 -26.14 1.89
C GLY A 60 2.19 -26.65 1.81
N ASN A 61 1.42 -26.55 2.91
CA ASN A 61 0.01 -26.92 2.93
C ASN A 61 -0.88 -25.68 2.73
N VAL A 62 -1.88 -25.80 1.86
CA VAL A 62 -2.92 -24.79 1.66
C VAL A 62 -3.81 -24.70 2.89
N GLN A 63 -4.06 -23.48 3.35
CA GLN A 63 -4.82 -23.19 4.56
C GLN A 63 -6.33 -23.18 4.31
N ASN A 64 -7.09 -23.43 5.39
CA ASN A 64 -8.55 -23.37 5.35
C ASN A 64 -9.08 -22.05 4.79
N GLY A 65 -10.10 -22.14 3.93
CA GLY A 65 -10.70 -20.99 3.26
C GLY A 65 -10.02 -20.59 1.96
N TRP A 66 -8.96 -21.28 1.54
CA TRP A 66 -8.37 -21.17 0.21
C TRP A 66 -8.69 -22.41 -0.62
N GLN A 67 -9.05 -22.18 -1.88
CA GLN A 67 -9.25 -23.24 -2.85
C GLN A 67 -7.93 -23.47 -3.59
N GLN A 68 -7.43 -24.70 -3.54
CA GLN A 68 -6.34 -25.10 -4.43
C GLN A 68 -6.92 -25.42 -5.81
N ALA A 69 -6.44 -24.72 -6.84
CA ALA A 69 -6.74 -25.02 -8.23
C ALA A 69 -5.53 -25.73 -8.84
N ALA A 70 -5.73 -26.92 -9.39
CA ALA A 70 -4.71 -27.52 -10.25
C ALA A 70 -4.73 -26.76 -11.58
N ASP A 71 -3.67 -26.03 -11.88
CA ASP A 71 -3.55 -25.41 -13.19
C ASP A 71 -3.11 -26.47 -14.20
N HIS A 72 -4.10 -27.09 -14.83
CA HIS A 72 -3.89 -28.09 -15.87
C HIS A 72 -3.50 -27.48 -17.23
N SER A 73 -3.39 -26.16 -17.33
CA SER A 73 -3.14 -25.48 -18.61
C SER A 73 -1.66 -25.41 -19.00
N THR A 74 -0.74 -25.62 -18.04
CA THR A 74 0.70 -25.53 -18.28
C THR A 74 1.41 -26.84 -17.92
N THR A 75 1.86 -27.58 -18.94
CA THR A 75 2.76 -28.75 -18.73
C THR A 75 4.22 -28.34 -18.52
N THR A 76 4.56 -27.09 -18.81
CA THR A 76 5.91 -26.56 -18.63
C THR A 76 6.08 -26.07 -17.19
N PRO A 77 7.11 -26.53 -16.45
CA PRO A 77 7.40 -26.02 -15.11
C PRO A 77 7.70 -24.53 -15.10
N ILE A 78 7.17 -23.82 -14.11
CA ILE A 78 7.55 -22.42 -13.85
C ILE A 78 8.97 -22.37 -13.26
N ASP A 79 9.77 -21.41 -13.72
CA ASP A 79 11.18 -21.31 -13.32
C ASP A 79 11.35 -20.54 -11.99
N CYS A 80 11.73 -21.23 -10.91
CA CYS A 80 12.12 -20.62 -9.63
C CYS A 80 13.64 -20.57 -9.40
N THR A 81 14.46 -20.91 -10.40
CA THR A 81 15.91 -21.10 -10.25
C THR A 81 16.68 -19.84 -9.87
N PHE A 82 16.13 -18.65 -10.09
CA PHE A 82 16.75 -17.38 -9.68
C PHE A 82 16.68 -17.09 -8.17
N GLY A 83 15.86 -17.86 -7.44
CA GLY A 83 15.67 -17.67 -6.00
C GLY A 83 15.14 -16.29 -5.62
N ALA A 84 14.42 -15.60 -6.52
CA ALA A 84 13.94 -14.25 -6.26
C ALA A 84 12.90 -14.24 -5.11
N ALA A 85 13.03 -13.29 -4.19
CA ALA A 85 12.00 -13.03 -3.19
C ALA A 85 10.82 -12.30 -3.83
N SER A 86 9.61 -12.58 -3.37
CA SER A 86 8.45 -11.78 -3.76
C SER A 86 8.58 -10.36 -3.19
N PRO A 87 8.32 -9.30 -3.99
CA PRO A 87 8.40 -7.92 -3.52
C PRO A 87 7.28 -7.52 -2.54
N TYR A 88 6.28 -8.39 -2.35
CA TYR A 88 5.14 -8.18 -1.46
C TYR A 88 5.21 -9.01 -0.17
N ASP A 89 6.29 -9.77 0.00
CA ASP A 89 6.50 -10.68 1.12
C ASP A 89 6.86 -9.95 2.41
N VAL A 90 6.03 -10.06 3.44
CA VAL A 90 6.30 -9.48 4.76
C VAL A 90 6.97 -10.42 5.76
N ASP A 91 6.96 -11.74 5.49
CA ASP A 91 7.37 -12.80 6.43
C ASP A 91 8.66 -13.52 5.98
N SER A 92 9.24 -13.14 4.85
CA SER A 92 10.49 -13.69 4.30
C SER A 92 10.41 -15.20 3.99
N SER A 93 9.35 -15.60 3.30
CA SER A 93 9.05 -16.99 2.91
C SER A 93 8.56 -17.14 1.46
N VAL A 94 8.19 -16.04 0.81
CA VAL A 94 7.46 -16.03 -0.47
C VAL A 94 8.43 -15.73 -1.62
N ARG A 95 8.27 -16.45 -2.73
CA ARG A 95 9.14 -16.38 -3.91
C ARG A 95 8.42 -15.68 -5.06
N SER A 96 9.24 -15.07 -5.92
CA SER A 96 8.85 -14.75 -7.28
C SER A 96 9.48 -15.80 -8.21
N CYS A 97 8.67 -16.39 -9.07
CA CYS A 97 9.05 -17.39 -10.06
C CYS A 97 8.51 -17.01 -11.44
N GLY A 98 9.15 -17.56 -12.47
CA GLY A 98 8.74 -17.44 -13.86
C GLY A 98 8.93 -16.06 -14.45
N ALA A 99 8.47 -15.94 -15.70
CA ALA A 99 8.35 -14.67 -16.39
C ALA A 99 7.08 -13.93 -15.93
N THR A 100 7.04 -12.62 -16.21
CA THR A 100 5.90 -11.75 -15.82
C THR A 100 4.56 -12.22 -16.36
N ALA A 101 4.54 -12.91 -17.51
CA ALA A 101 3.35 -13.48 -18.13
C ALA A 101 2.73 -14.62 -17.30
N GLU A 102 3.53 -15.34 -16.52
CA GLU A 102 3.08 -16.47 -15.70
C GLU A 102 2.49 -16.02 -14.35
N SER A 103 2.59 -14.72 -14.03
CA SER A 103 2.05 -14.15 -12.79
C SER A 103 2.52 -14.88 -11.52
N GLY A 104 3.73 -15.45 -11.53
CA GLY A 104 4.31 -16.22 -10.42
C GLY A 104 5.00 -15.36 -9.37
N ASP A 105 4.53 -14.14 -9.12
CA ASP A 105 5.20 -13.14 -8.27
C ASP A 105 4.88 -13.26 -6.78
N ALA A 106 4.02 -14.21 -6.40
CA ALA A 106 3.70 -14.56 -5.01
C ALA A 106 3.47 -16.08 -4.88
N CYS A 107 4.55 -16.83 -4.66
CA CYS A 107 4.53 -18.29 -4.64
C CYS A 107 5.23 -18.91 -3.41
N TRP A 108 4.74 -20.07 -2.98
CA TRP A 108 5.29 -20.90 -1.91
C TRP A 108 5.63 -22.28 -2.47
N PRO A 109 6.75 -22.91 -2.04
CA PRO A 109 6.97 -24.32 -2.32
C PRO A 109 5.83 -25.18 -1.77
N ALA A 110 5.32 -26.12 -2.56
CA ALA A 110 4.37 -27.11 -2.07
C ALA A 110 5.08 -28.20 -1.26
N ALA A 111 4.31 -28.95 -0.46
CA ALA A 111 4.84 -30.03 0.39
C ALA A 111 5.60 -31.11 -0.39
N ASP A 112 5.28 -31.32 -1.67
CA ASP A 112 5.89 -32.36 -2.49
C ASP A 112 7.22 -31.97 -3.16
N SER A 113 7.66 -30.71 -2.96
CA SER A 113 8.92 -30.16 -3.49
C SER A 113 9.08 -30.22 -5.03
N ARG A 114 8.00 -30.45 -5.77
CA ARG A 114 7.96 -30.43 -7.25
C ARG A 114 7.03 -29.37 -7.80
N HIS A 115 6.16 -28.85 -6.94
CA HIS A 115 5.21 -27.82 -7.30
C HIS A 115 5.41 -26.56 -6.46
N VAL A 116 4.90 -25.46 -7.01
CA VAL A 116 4.63 -24.24 -6.24
C VAL A 116 3.14 -24.01 -6.14
N LEU A 117 2.78 -23.35 -5.07
CA LEU A 117 1.47 -22.81 -4.78
C LEU A 117 1.56 -21.30 -5.01
N CYS A 118 0.84 -20.75 -5.98
CA CYS A 118 0.92 -19.32 -6.33
C CYS A 118 -0.43 -18.63 -6.16
N VAL A 119 -0.42 -17.43 -5.59
CA VAL A 119 -1.60 -16.54 -5.65
C VAL A 119 -1.37 -15.57 -6.80
N ARG A 120 -2.11 -15.75 -7.90
CA ARG A 120 -2.03 -14.87 -9.07
C ARG A 120 -3.02 -13.71 -9.02
N ASP A 121 -4.20 -13.95 -8.44
CA ASP A 121 -5.21 -12.91 -8.16
C ASP A 121 -5.35 -12.72 -6.64
N PRO A 122 -4.91 -11.58 -6.07
CA PRO A 122 -5.01 -11.30 -4.64
C PRO A 122 -6.44 -11.15 -4.12
N PHE A 123 -7.42 -10.95 -5.01
CA PHE A 123 -8.82 -10.80 -4.66
C PHE A 123 -9.58 -12.13 -4.74
N ALA A 124 -8.98 -13.14 -5.36
CA ALA A 124 -9.48 -14.51 -5.37
C ALA A 124 -8.95 -15.27 -4.16
N ARG A 125 -9.80 -16.12 -3.56
CA ARG A 125 -9.39 -17.09 -2.52
C ARG A 125 -8.88 -18.38 -3.18
N VAL A 126 -8.01 -18.24 -4.18
CA VAL A 126 -7.52 -19.34 -5.00
C VAL A 126 -5.99 -19.38 -4.96
N VAL A 127 -5.45 -20.59 -4.90
CA VAL A 127 -4.02 -20.88 -4.97
C VAL A 127 -3.79 -21.86 -6.11
N ASP A 128 -3.04 -21.45 -7.11
CA ASP A 128 -2.71 -22.29 -8.26
C ASP A 128 -1.57 -23.23 -7.88
N LEU A 129 -1.76 -24.53 -8.11
CA LEU A 129 -0.70 -25.53 -8.02
C LEU A 129 -0.05 -25.69 -9.39
N LEU A 130 1.24 -25.37 -9.49
CA LEU A 130 2.00 -25.36 -10.74
C LEU A 130 3.24 -26.24 -10.62
N PRO A 131 3.59 -27.03 -11.66
CA PRO A 131 4.91 -27.68 -11.70
C PRO A 131 6.00 -26.61 -11.67
N ALA A 132 7.11 -26.86 -10.99
CA ALA A 132 8.19 -25.88 -10.86
C ALA A 132 9.59 -26.48 -10.85
N ASP A 133 10.54 -25.74 -11.42
CA ASP A 133 11.96 -26.02 -11.35
C ASP A 133 12.67 -25.09 -10.38
N GLY A 134 13.80 -25.53 -9.80
CA GLY A 134 14.67 -24.66 -8.99
C GLY A 134 14.17 -24.37 -7.57
N LEU A 135 13.25 -25.18 -7.01
CA LEU A 135 12.76 -24.98 -5.63
C LEU A 135 13.83 -25.17 -4.55
N THR A 136 14.87 -25.94 -4.85
CA THR A 136 16.04 -26.11 -3.99
C THR A 136 16.98 -24.91 -4.01
N THR A 137 16.85 -24.00 -4.98
CA THR A 137 17.66 -22.77 -5.00
C THR A 137 17.37 -21.96 -3.74
N PRO A 138 18.40 -21.58 -2.97
CA PRO A 138 18.24 -20.70 -1.82
C PRO A 138 17.56 -19.40 -2.24
N ARG A 139 16.53 -18.99 -1.49
CA ARG A 139 15.88 -17.72 -1.75
C ARG A 139 16.81 -16.57 -1.37
N LYS A 140 16.88 -15.55 -2.23
CA LYS A 140 17.51 -14.26 -1.92
C LYS A 140 16.73 -13.56 -0.80
N PRO A 141 17.40 -12.69 -0.02
CA PRO A 141 16.71 -11.82 0.92
C PRO A 141 15.66 -10.96 0.22
N ALA A 142 14.54 -10.68 0.90
CA ALA A 142 13.54 -9.76 0.38
C ALA A 142 14.07 -8.32 0.44
N GLU A 143 13.92 -7.58 -0.67
CA GLU A 143 14.27 -6.17 -0.72
C GLU A 143 13.21 -5.35 0.04
N ARG A 144 13.66 -4.38 0.86
CA ARG A 144 12.80 -3.46 1.60
C ARG A 144 12.90 -2.06 1.00
N PRO A 145 11.83 -1.24 1.07
CA PRO A 145 10.53 -1.54 1.67
C PRO A 145 9.68 -2.49 0.81
N TYR A 146 8.79 -3.25 1.45
CA TYR A 146 7.82 -4.08 0.74
C TYR A 146 6.77 -3.20 0.06
N ARG A 147 6.34 -3.60 -1.13
CA ARG A 147 5.24 -2.95 -1.84
C ARG A 147 3.94 -3.73 -1.68
N PRO A 148 2.76 -3.10 -1.66
CA PRO A 148 1.50 -3.83 -1.65
C PRO A 148 1.33 -4.67 -2.93
N PHE A 149 0.89 -5.91 -2.79
CA PHE A 149 0.49 -6.80 -3.88
C PHE A 149 -0.79 -6.32 -4.57
N ALA A 150 -1.70 -5.74 -3.79
CA ALA A 150 -2.94 -5.17 -4.30
C ALA A 150 -3.46 -4.03 -3.42
N LEU A 151 -4.35 -3.25 -3.99
CA LEU A 151 -5.07 -2.16 -3.33
C LEU A 151 -6.59 -2.34 -3.53
N ILE A 152 -7.36 -1.91 -2.54
CA ILE A 152 -8.76 -1.54 -2.71
C ILE A 152 -8.89 -0.05 -2.42
N LEU A 153 -9.50 0.69 -3.34
CA LEU A 153 -9.70 2.12 -3.23
C LEU A 153 -11.00 2.46 -2.48
N ASP A 154 -11.20 3.73 -2.19
CA ASP A 154 -12.36 4.25 -1.47
C ASP A 154 -13.71 4.06 -2.18
N ASP A 155 -13.69 3.93 -3.50
CA ASP A 155 -14.85 3.60 -4.34
C ASP A 155 -15.05 2.08 -4.55
N GLY A 156 -14.18 1.25 -3.95
CA GLY A 156 -14.20 -0.20 -4.09
C GLY A 156 -13.40 -0.74 -5.29
N THR A 157 -12.77 0.12 -6.09
CA THR A 157 -11.91 -0.27 -7.21
C THR A 157 -10.76 -1.15 -6.72
N ARG A 158 -10.54 -2.27 -7.42
CA ARG A 158 -9.52 -3.27 -7.12
C ARG A 158 -8.33 -3.10 -8.04
N CYS A 159 -7.15 -2.91 -7.47
CA CYS A 159 -5.93 -2.69 -8.22
C CYS A 159 -4.87 -3.75 -7.89
N ARG A 160 -4.38 -4.50 -8.88
CA ARG A 160 -3.29 -5.48 -8.72
C ARG A 160 -1.96 -4.84 -9.10
N ALA A 161 -0.89 -5.12 -8.33
CA ALA A 161 0.44 -4.62 -8.64
C ALA A 161 0.88 -5.02 -10.05
N ARG A 162 1.56 -4.11 -10.74
CA ARG A 162 2.17 -4.37 -12.04
C ARG A 162 3.40 -5.26 -11.86
N ILE A 163 3.45 -6.31 -12.66
CA ILE A 163 4.52 -7.31 -12.63
C ILE A 163 5.40 -7.21 -13.88
N GLY A 164 4.86 -6.69 -14.98
CA GLY A 164 5.60 -6.50 -16.22
C GLY A 164 4.72 -5.99 -17.35
N GLY A 165 5.17 -6.25 -18.58
CA GLY A 165 4.50 -5.86 -19.82
C GLY A 165 4.80 -4.43 -20.25
N ALA A 166 4.60 -4.16 -21.55
CA ALA A 166 4.62 -2.81 -22.11
C ALA A 166 3.34 -2.07 -21.72
N TRP A 167 3.48 -0.87 -21.18
CA TRP A 167 2.37 -0.03 -20.76
C TRP A 167 2.51 1.33 -21.43
N ALA A 168 1.38 1.93 -21.78
CA ALA A 168 1.34 3.32 -22.18
C ALA A 168 1.71 4.23 -21.00
N SER A 169 1.99 5.50 -21.29
CA SER A 169 2.04 6.57 -20.30
C SER A 169 0.71 7.34 -20.31
N PRO A 170 0.29 7.95 -19.19
CA PRO A 170 -0.93 8.74 -19.17
C PRO A 170 -0.71 10.06 -19.92
N VAL A 171 -1.66 10.46 -20.75
CA VAL A 171 -1.57 11.66 -21.60
C VAL A 171 -1.39 12.94 -20.76
N GLU A 172 -2.05 13.03 -19.61
CA GLU A 172 -1.91 14.18 -18.70
C GLU A 172 -0.52 14.31 -18.08
N GLN A 173 0.23 13.20 -17.98
CA GLN A 173 1.55 13.12 -17.37
C GLN A 173 2.45 12.11 -18.11
N PRO A 174 2.99 12.45 -19.30
CA PRO A 174 3.67 11.50 -20.17
C PRO A 174 4.89 10.80 -19.57
N ASP A 175 5.51 11.41 -18.56
CA ASP A 175 6.68 10.88 -17.86
C ASP A 175 6.33 9.92 -16.71
N TRP A 176 5.05 9.74 -16.40
CA TRP A 176 4.60 8.85 -15.34
C TRP A 176 4.53 7.40 -15.80
N VAL A 177 4.72 6.49 -14.86
CA VAL A 177 4.67 5.04 -15.10
C VAL A 177 3.52 4.39 -14.34
N GLY A 178 2.99 3.31 -14.89
CA GLY A 178 1.93 2.52 -14.26
C GLY A 178 2.48 1.58 -13.20
N TYR A 179 1.87 1.59 -12.01
CA TYR A 179 2.26 0.78 -10.84
C TYR A 179 1.25 -0.32 -10.50
N TYR A 180 -0.04 -0.08 -10.74
CA TYR A 180 -1.10 -1.06 -10.53
C TYR A 180 -2.09 -1.04 -11.70
N TRP A 181 -2.67 -2.18 -12.01
CA TRP A 181 -3.77 -2.35 -12.95
C TRP A 181 -5.09 -2.41 -12.19
N CYS A 182 -6.07 -1.57 -12.54
CA CYS A 182 -7.30 -1.31 -11.80
C CYS A 182 -8.56 -1.63 -12.62
N GLY A 183 -8.69 -2.85 -13.13
CA GLY A 183 -9.74 -3.19 -14.10
C GLY A 183 -9.29 -2.92 -15.54
N THR A 184 -10.19 -2.96 -16.52
CA THR A 184 -9.80 -3.14 -17.94
C THR A 184 -8.88 -2.06 -18.51
N THR A 185 -9.12 -0.79 -18.20
CA THR A 185 -8.40 0.35 -18.80
C THR A 185 -7.59 1.17 -17.81
N ASP A 186 -7.94 1.08 -16.53
CA ASP A 186 -7.48 2.04 -15.53
C ASP A 186 -6.26 1.52 -14.80
N ALA A 187 -5.43 2.45 -14.37
CA ALA A 187 -4.19 2.14 -13.69
C ALA A 187 -3.85 3.20 -12.64
N VAL A 188 -3.06 2.79 -11.66
CA VAL A 188 -2.37 3.73 -10.77
C VAL A 188 -1.16 4.28 -11.49
N TRP A 189 -1.11 5.59 -11.63
CA TRP A 189 -0.01 6.33 -12.26
C TRP A 189 0.71 7.20 -11.23
N ALA A 190 2.03 7.27 -11.32
CA ALA A 190 2.83 8.19 -10.52
C ALA A 190 4.16 8.49 -11.22
N PRO A 191 4.86 9.57 -10.82
CA PRO A 191 6.22 9.81 -11.27
C PRO A 191 7.11 8.59 -10.96
N PRO A 192 8.07 8.26 -11.84
CA PRO A 192 9.13 7.35 -11.48
C PRO A 192 9.97 8.02 -10.38
N ASN A 193 9.92 7.51 -9.14
CA ASN A 193 10.77 8.02 -8.07
C ASN A 193 12.08 7.21 -8.01
N GLY A 194 13.22 7.91 -8.02
CA GLY A 194 14.53 7.35 -7.71
C GLY A 194 14.97 6.17 -8.59
N ASP A 195 15.77 5.28 -8.03
CA ASP A 195 16.37 4.09 -8.68
C ASP A 195 15.35 2.98 -9.05
N GLY A 196 14.05 3.26 -9.00
CA GLY A 196 12.98 2.36 -9.43
C GLY A 196 12.65 1.20 -8.48
N ARG A 197 13.33 1.08 -7.33
CA ARG A 197 13.20 -0.08 -6.41
C ARG A 197 12.30 0.16 -5.21
N THR A 198 12.03 1.43 -4.86
CA THR A 198 11.32 1.81 -3.62
C THR A 198 9.99 2.53 -3.85
N SER A 199 9.68 2.88 -5.11
CA SER A 199 8.40 3.50 -5.46
C SER A 199 7.36 2.43 -5.73
N ASP A 200 6.20 2.58 -5.11
CA ASP A 200 4.98 1.82 -5.42
C ASP A 200 3.86 2.73 -5.92
N GLY A 201 4.17 3.97 -6.32
CA GLY A 201 3.17 4.91 -6.83
C GLY A 201 2.13 5.36 -5.81
N ILE A 202 2.31 5.06 -4.52
CA ILE A 202 1.42 5.46 -3.45
C ILE A 202 1.96 6.71 -2.75
N MET A 203 1.18 7.79 -2.79
CA MET A 203 1.46 9.01 -2.05
C MET A 203 1.01 8.84 -0.59
N ARG A 204 1.97 8.97 0.34
CA ARG A 204 1.77 8.84 1.79
C ARG A 204 2.00 10.19 2.47
N SER A 205 0.97 10.76 3.09
CA SER A 205 1.09 12.03 3.82
C SER A 205 0.20 12.03 5.06
N ARG A 206 0.78 12.35 6.23
CA ARG A 206 0.06 12.49 7.51
C ARG A 206 -0.87 11.31 7.83
N GLY A 207 -0.42 10.09 7.54
CA GLY A 207 -1.17 8.85 7.77
C GLY A 207 -2.19 8.50 6.67
N GLU A 208 -2.42 9.37 5.68
CA GLU A 208 -3.30 9.08 4.55
C GLU A 208 -2.50 8.54 3.36
N TRP A 209 -3.03 7.49 2.74
CA TRP A 209 -2.48 6.89 1.52
C TRP A 209 -3.41 7.20 0.36
N SER A 210 -2.85 7.63 -0.76
CA SER A 210 -3.61 7.97 -1.96
C SER A 210 -2.84 7.66 -3.24
N VAL A 211 -3.59 7.50 -4.33
CA VAL A 211 -3.09 7.17 -5.66
C VAL A 211 -3.81 8.03 -6.70
N MET A 212 -3.17 8.24 -7.86
CA MET A 212 -3.81 8.84 -9.03
C MET A 212 -4.21 7.72 -9.99
N VAL A 213 -5.49 7.67 -10.35
CA VAL A 213 -6.09 6.56 -11.12
C VAL A 213 -6.83 7.08 -12.32
N GLY A 214 -6.70 6.38 -13.44
CA GLY A 214 -7.48 6.63 -14.64
C GLY A 214 -6.93 5.85 -15.83
N PRO A 215 -7.57 5.95 -17.01
CA PRO A 215 -7.06 5.37 -18.23
C PRO A 215 -5.83 6.15 -18.73
N ALA A 216 -5.00 5.52 -19.56
CA ALA A 216 -3.85 6.20 -20.16
C ALA A 216 -4.27 7.42 -21.01
N ALA A 217 -5.39 7.33 -21.72
CA ALA A 217 -5.92 8.41 -22.56
C ALA A 217 -7.16 9.08 -21.91
N GLY A 218 -7.02 9.57 -20.68
CA GLY A 218 -8.11 10.29 -20.01
C GLY A 218 -7.68 10.90 -18.68
N PRO A 219 -8.65 11.45 -17.92
CA PRO A 219 -8.36 12.19 -16.71
C PRO A 219 -7.91 11.28 -15.57
N LEU A 220 -6.97 11.77 -14.77
CA LEU A 220 -6.55 11.11 -13.54
C LEU A 220 -7.33 11.65 -12.33
N THR A 221 -7.92 10.75 -11.55
CA THR A 221 -8.63 11.06 -10.32
C THR A 221 -7.83 10.60 -9.12
N LYS A 222 -7.80 11.41 -8.06
CA LYS A 222 -7.17 11.02 -6.79
C LYS A 222 -8.12 10.14 -5.98
N HIS A 223 -7.66 8.96 -5.59
CA HIS A 223 -8.38 8.06 -4.71
C HIS A 223 -7.63 7.85 -3.40
N ARG A 224 -8.37 7.69 -2.30
CA ARG A 224 -7.79 7.19 -1.05
C ARG A 224 -7.64 5.67 -1.15
N VAL A 225 -6.52 5.15 -0.65
CA VAL A 225 -6.33 3.70 -0.49
C VAL A 225 -7.08 3.26 0.76
N ALA A 226 -8.07 2.39 0.60
CA ALA A 226 -8.88 1.86 1.68
C ALA A 226 -8.28 0.58 2.28
N GLN A 227 -7.74 -0.30 1.45
CA GLN A 227 -7.07 -1.54 1.88
C GLN A 227 -5.80 -1.79 1.07
N VAL A 228 -4.81 -2.41 1.70
CA VAL A 228 -3.58 -2.89 1.06
C VAL A 228 -3.38 -4.36 1.37
N PHE A 229 -2.94 -5.10 0.36
CA PHE A 229 -2.69 -6.53 0.46
C PHE A 229 -1.19 -6.78 0.35
N TYR A 230 -0.67 -7.61 1.25
CA TYR A 230 0.67 -8.18 1.21
C TYR A 230 0.54 -9.71 1.22
N VAL A 231 1.66 -10.41 1.08
CA VAL A 231 1.71 -11.87 1.18
C VAL A 231 2.67 -12.29 2.28
N GLY A 232 2.41 -13.44 2.87
CA GLY A 232 3.24 -14.02 3.92
C GLY A 232 2.93 -15.49 4.11
N VAL A 233 3.53 -16.10 5.12
CA VAL A 233 3.28 -17.52 5.44
C VAL A 233 2.29 -17.64 6.59
N ALA A 234 1.41 -18.63 6.50
CA ALA A 234 0.54 -18.97 7.60
C ALA A 234 1.33 -19.56 8.77
N LYS A 235 0.82 -19.33 9.97
CA LYS A 235 1.32 -20.02 11.16
C LYS A 235 0.73 -21.43 11.17
N SER A 236 1.60 -22.41 11.38
CA SER A 236 1.24 -23.81 11.64
C SER A 236 0.47 -23.95 12.95
#